data_AF-A0A524DQN5-F1
#
_entry.id   AF-A0A524DQN5-F1
#
_cell.length_a   1.000
_cell.length_b   1.000
_cell.length_c   1.000
_cell.angle_alpha   90.00
_cell.angle_beta   90.00
_cell.angle_gamma   90.00
#
_symmetry.space_group_name_H-M   'P 1'
#
loop_
_entity.id
_entity.type
_entity.pdbx_description
1 polymer ?
#
loop_
_entity_poly.entity_id
_entity_poly.type
_entity_poly.pdbx_seq_one_letter_code
_entity_poly.pdbx_strand_id
1 'polypeptide(L)'
;MEIIKYLGNKLAEQINISAPAARGLLKLSIKDELGPFKDLNQLNYEELSLVLKNSLKNRLINLKVNDQDHVINKLLNELTLNQSLITMAGVSL
;
A
#
# COMPACT_ATOMS: atom_id res chain seq x y z
N MET A 1 6.36 -5.68 -7.85
CA MET A 1 5.11 -6.34 -7.46
C MET A 1 3.85 -5.60 -7.96
N GLU A 2 2.93 -6.31 -8.62
CA GLU A 2 1.71 -5.73 -9.21
C GLU A 2 0.73 -5.17 -8.17
N ILE A 3 0.57 -5.80 -7.00
CA ILE A 3 -0.34 -5.29 -5.95
C ILE A 3 0.07 -3.89 -5.43
N ILE A 4 1.37 -3.59 -5.32
CA ILE A 4 1.84 -2.24 -4.93
C ILE A 4 1.47 -1.21 -5.99
N LYS A 5 1.62 -1.58 -7.27
CA LYS A 5 1.25 -0.71 -8.39
C LYS A 5 -0.26 -0.45 -8.40
N TYR A 6 -1.06 -1.50 -8.17
CA TYR A 6 -2.51 -1.44 -8.08
C TYR A 6 -2.98 -0.55 -6.92
N LEU A 7 -2.56 -0.87 -5.69
CA LEU A 7 -2.92 -0.09 -4.51
C LEU A 7 -2.42 1.36 -4.58
N GLY A 8 -1.23 1.57 -5.14
CA GLY A 8 -0.72 2.92 -5.37
C GLY A 8 -1.59 3.74 -6.33
N ASN A 9 -2.17 3.12 -7.35
CA ASN A 9 -3.13 3.79 -8.23
C ASN A 9 -4.44 4.11 -7.50
N LYS A 10 -4.96 3.16 -6.71
CA LYS A 10 -6.16 3.38 -5.89
C LYS A 10 -5.97 4.49 -4.87
N LEU A 11 -4.80 4.56 -4.24
CA LEU A 11 -4.44 5.65 -3.34
C LEU A 11 -4.43 6.98 -4.11
N ALA A 12 -3.81 7.03 -5.29
CA ALA A 12 -3.75 8.22 -6.13
C ALA A 12 -5.15 8.78 -6.45
N GLU A 13 -6.09 7.90 -6.80
CA GLU A 13 -7.50 8.24 -7.04
C GLU A 13 -8.17 8.79 -5.77
N GLN A 14 -7.91 8.19 -4.60
CA GLN A 14 -8.56 8.61 -3.34
C GLN A 14 -8.08 9.98 -2.83
N ILE A 15 -6.81 10.32 -3.03
CA ILE A 15 -6.22 11.55 -2.46
C ILE A 15 -5.83 12.59 -3.51
N ASN A 16 -6.25 12.37 -4.76
CA ASN A 16 -6.09 13.26 -5.91
C ASN A 16 -4.63 13.71 -6.15
N ILE A 17 -3.71 12.74 -6.21
CA ILE A 17 -2.30 12.97 -6.57
C ILE A 17 -1.89 12.10 -7.76
N SER A 18 -0.71 12.33 -8.31
CA SER A 18 -0.19 11.49 -9.40
C SER A 18 0.06 10.05 -8.96
N ALA A 19 -0.21 9.08 -9.85
CA ALA A 19 0.04 7.67 -9.58
C ALA A 19 1.50 7.35 -9.19
N PRO A 20 2.54 7.95 -9.81
CA PRO A 20 3.92 7.78 -9.35
C PRO A 20 4.14 8.25 -7.90
N ALA A 21 3.58 9.40 -7.52
CA ALA A 21 3.72 9.93 -6.17
C ALA A 21 3.04 9.02 -5.12
N ALA A 22 1.82 8.56 -5.39
CA ALA A 22 1.10 7.64 -4.51
C ALA A 22 1.82 6.29 -4.35
N ARG A 23 2.37 5.72 -5.44
CA ARG A 23 3.22 4.52 -5.37
C ARG A 23 4.48 4.77 -4.54
N GLY A 24 5.08 5.96 -4.65
CA GLY A 24 6.20 6.38 -3.82
C GLY A 24 5.84 6.41 -2.33
N LEU A 25 4.71 7.03 -1.98
CA LEU A 25 4.20 7.07 -0.60
C LEU A 25 3.95 5.68 -0.03
N LEU A 26 3.35 4.77 -0.82
CA LEU A 26 3.12 3.39 -0.39
C LEU A 26 4.44 2.66 -0.15
N LYS A 27 5.41 2.76 -1.07
CA LYS A 27 6.74 2.14 -0.91
C LYS A 27 7.50 2.69 0.30
N LEU A 28 7.41 3.98 0.54
CA LEU A 28 7.99 4.60 1.72
C LEU A 28 7.30 4.06 2.98
N SER A 29 5.98 3.90 2.99
CA SER A 29 5.24 3.32 4.14
C SER A 29 5.67 1.88 4.43
N ILE A 30 5.94 1.09 3.39
CA ILE A 30 6.48 -0.26 3.55
C ILE A 30 7.84 -0.23 4.25
N LYS A 31 8.72 0.69 3.84
CA LYS A 31 10.06 0.82 4.43
C LYS A 31 10.03 1.30 5.89
N ASP A 32 9.09 2.17 6.24
CA ASP A 32 8.94 2.63 7.62
C ASP A 32 8.44 1.51 8.54
N GLU A 33 7.49 0.68 8.07
CA GLU A 33 6.91 -0.37 8.89
C GLU A 33 7.81 -1.61 9.00
N LEU A 34 8.41 -2.05 7.87
CA LEU A 34 9.09 -3.35 7.76
C LEU A 34 10.61 -3.22 7.62
N GLY A 35 11.12 -1.98 7.58
CA GLY A 35 12.54 -1.68 7.41
C GLY A 35 12.97 -1.47 5.95
N PRO A 36 14.12 -0.81 5.75
CA PRO A 36 14.57 -0.37 4.42
C PRO A 36 15.01 -1.50 3.49
N PHE A 37 15.30 -2.68 4.04
CA PHE A 37 15.81 -3.84 3.31
C PHE A 37 14.74 -4.88 2.95
N LYS A 38 13.47 -4.64 3.32
CA LYS A 38 12.38 -5.55 2.97
C LYS A 38 12.19 -5.59 1.45
N ASP A 39 12.31 -6.78 0.87
CA ASP A 39 12.04 -6.98 -0.56
C ASP A 39 10.54 -6.80 -0.83
N LEU A 40 10.23 -5.86 -1.72
CA LEU A 40 8.87 -5.54 -2.14
C LEU A 40 8.19 -6.69 -2.89
N ASN A 41 8.93 -7.65 -3.43
CA ASN A 41 8.36 -8.81 -4.11
C ASN A 41 8.01 -9.97 -3.17
N GLN A 42 8.45 -9.91 -1.90
CA GLN A 42 8.21 -10.93 -0.88
C GLN A 42 7.18 -10.48 0.18
N LEU A 43 6.45 -9.40 -0.09
CA LEU A 43 5.42 -8.92 0.83
C LEU A 43 4.20 -9.83 0.78
N ASN A 44 3.74 -10.25 1.96
CA ASN A 44 2.49 -10.99 2.06
C ASN A 44 1.30 -10.08 2.39
N TYR A 45 0.10 -10.66 2.45
CA TYR A 45 -1.14 -9.96 2.75
C TYR A 45 -1.15 -9.29 4.12
N GLU A 46 -0.65 -9.99 5.15
CA GLU A 46 -0.66 -9.51 6.53
C GLU A 46 0.28 -8.31 6.69
N GLU A 47 1.47 -8.39 6.10
CA GLU A 47 2.45 -7.32 6.06
C GLU A 47 1.91 -6.08 5.35
N LEU A 48 1.29 -6.22 4.17
CA LEU A 48 0.65 -5.10 3.48
C LEU A 48 -0.51 -4.52 4.30
N SER A 49 -1.32 -5.37 4.92
CA SER A 49 -2.42 -4.91 5.79
C SER A 49 -1.90 -4.09 6.97
N LEU A 50 -0.81 -4.51 7.58
CA LEU A 50 -0.14 -3.79 8.66
C LEU A 50 0.38 -2.43 8.19
N VAL A 51 1.10 -2.41 7.06
CA VAL A 51 1.62 -1.18 6.44
C VAL A 51 0.50 -0.17 6.17
N LEU A 52 -0.64 -0.62 5.63
CA LEU A 52 -1.78 0.25 5.34
C LEU A 52 -2.38 0.82 6.64
N LYS A 53 -2.62 -0.02 7.65
CA LYS A 53 -3.25 0.38 8.92
C LYS A 53 -2.38 1.33 9.74
N ASN A 54 -1.05 1.17 9.68
CA ASN A 54 -0.11 1.87 10.53
C ASN A 54 0.64 2.96 9.75
N SER A 55 1.74 2.60 9.09
CA SER A 55 2.64 3.56 8.45
C SER A 55 1.96 4.43 7.39
N LEU A 56 1.14 3.87 6.49
CA LEU A 56 0.45 4.69 5.48
C LEU A 56 -0.56 5.64 6.14
N LYS A 57 -1.36 5.15 7.09
CA LYS A 57 -2.31 5.98 7.83
C LYS A 57 -1.61 7.17 8.50
N ASN A 58 -0.49 6.93 9.18
CA ASN A 58 0.30 7.99 9.83
C ASN A 58 0.84 9.00 8.81
N ARG A 59 1.27 8.56 7.63
CA ARG A 59 1.67 9.49 6.56
C ARG A 59 0.51 10.35 6.07
N LEU A 60 -0.67 9.78 5.87
CA LEU A 60 -1.85 10.53 5.45
C LEU A 60 -2.23 11.59 6.50
N ILE A 61 -2.18 11.24 7.78
CA ILE A 61 -2.38 12.18 8.90
C ILE A 61 -1.35 13.33 8.82
N ASN A 62 -0.06 13.01 8.67
CA ASN A 62 1.00 14.01 8.61
C ASN A 62 0.90 14.92 7.36
N LEU A 63 0.35 14.39 6.27
CA LEU A 63 0.06 15.14 5.05
C LEU A 63 -1.27 15.91 5.12
N LYS A 64 -2.00 15.82 6.24
CA LYS A 64 -3.32 16.45 6.44
C LYS A 64 -4.33 16.04 5.36
N VAL A 65 -4.25 14.79 4.92
CA VAL A 65 -5.27 14.21 4.04
C VAL A 65 -6.54 14.01 4.87
N ASN A 66 -7.64 14.58 4.39
CA ASN A 66 -8.96 14.40 5.02
C ASN A 66 -9.46 12.96 4.83
N ASP A 67 -10.35 12.51 5.72
CA ASP A 67 -10.98 11.19 5.67
C ASP A 67 -10.00 10.02 5.53
N GLN A 68 -8.81 10.14 6.15
CA GLN A 68 -7.76 9.13 6.08
C GLN A 68 -8.24 7.72 6.44
N ASP A 69 -9.17 7.58 7.40
CA ASP A 69 -9.73 6.28 7.79
C ASP A 69 -10.52 5.64 6.65
N HIS A 70 -11.28 6.43 5.89
CA HIS A 70 -11.99 5.96 4.71
C HIS A 70 -11.04 5.53 3.61
N VAL A 71 -9.97 6.29 3.37
CA VAL A 71 -8.92 5.94 2.41
C VAL A 71 -8.28 4.60 2.77
N ILE A 72 -7.89 4.41 4.04
CA ILE A 72 -7.30 3.16 4.51
C ILE A 72 -8.29 1.99 4.39
N ASN A 73 -9.54 2.17 4.80
CA ASN A 73 -10.55 1.11 4.71
C ASN A 73 -10.80 0.69 3.25
N LYS A 74 -10.84 1.65 2.31
CA LYS A 74 -10.93 1.33 0.89
C LYS A 74 -9.71 0.54 0.40
N LEU A 75 -8.50 0.96 0.76
CA LEU A 75 -7.28 0.24 0.34
C LEU A 75 -7.20 -1.18 0.93
N LEU A 76 -7.66 -1.38 2.16
CA LEU A 76 -7.76 -2.71 2.77
C LEU A 76 -8.79 -3.59 2.06
N ASN A 77 -9.93 -3.02 1.67
CA ASN A 77 -10.92 -3.74 0.88
C ASN A 77 -10.34 -4.13 -0.50
N GLU A 78 -9.66 -3.20 -1.17
CA GLU A 78 -8.99 -3.45 -2.44
C GLU A 78 -7.89 -4.51 -2.32
N LEU A 79 -7.12 -4.51 -1.23
CA LEU A 79 -6.12 -5.54 -0.93
C LEU A 79 -6.75 -6.92 -0.75
N THR A 80 -7.89 -6.99 -0.04
CA THR A 80 -8.65 -8.24 0.15
C THR A 80 -9.19 -8.78 -1.17
N LEU A 81 -9.85 -7.92 -1.97
CA LEU A 81 -10.45 -8.31 -3.24
C LEU A 81 -9.42 -8.73 -4.29
N ASN A 82 -8.19 -8.23 -4.18
CA ASN A 82 -7.11 -8.48 -5.14
C ASN A 82 -5.95 -9.27 -4.51
N GLN A 83 -6.22 -10.09 -3.48
CA GLN A 83 -5.20 -10.86 -2.76
C GLN A 83 -4.39 -11.78 -3.69
N SER A 84 -4.99 -12.26 -4.78
CA SER A 84 -4.32 -13.07 -5.81
C SER A 84 -3.12 -12.36 -6.48
N LEU A 85 -3.09 -11.02 -6.48
CA LEU A 85 -1.95 -10.24 -7.00
C LEU A 85 -0.72 -10.29 -6.09
N ILE A 86 -0.86 -10.79 -4.86
CA ILE A 86 0.26 -11.05 -3.94
C ILE A 86 0.88 -12.41 -4.26
N THR A 87 0.05 -13.44 -4.42
CA THR A 87 0.50 -14.83 -4.54
C THR A 87 1.21 -15.12 -5.86
N MET A 88 0.88 -14.42 -6.94
CA MET A 88 1.56 -14.58 -8.24
C MET A 88 3.02 -14.09 -8.24
N ALA A 89 3.44 -13.27 -7.28
CA ALA A 89 4.84 -12.83 -7.18
C ALA A 89 5.76 -13.88 -6.51
N GLY A 90 5.19 -14.88 -5.82
CA GLY A 90 5.92 -15.93 -5.12
C GLY A 90 6.09 -17.24 -5.90
N VAL A 91 5.51 -17.35 -7.09
CA VAL A 91 5.62 -18.53 -7.96
C VAL A 91 6.34 -18.13 -9.25
N SER A 92 7.65 -17.97 -9.16
CA SER A 92 8.53 -18.15 -10.33
C SER A 92 9.31 -19.44 -10.08
N LEU A 93 8.94 -20.48 -10.82
CA LEU A 93 9.69 -21.74 -10.96
C LEU A 93 10.95 -21.51 -11.80
#